data_AF-A0A349SFK1-F1
#
_entry.id   AF-A0A349SFK1-F1
#
_cell.length_a   1.000
_cell.length_b   1.000
_cell.length_c   1.000
_cell.angle_alpha   90.00
_cell.angle_beta   90.00
_cell.angle_gamma   90.00
#
_symmetry.space_group_name_H-M   'P 1'
#
loop_
_entity.id
_entity.type
_entity.pdbx_description
1 polymer ?
#
loop_
_entity_poly.entity_id
_entity_poly.type
_entity_poly.pdbx_seq_one_letter_code
_entity_poly.pdbx_strand_id
1 'polypeptide(L)'
;VEAMRSGRTFYTPNRGIPELRDAIAAYTESLYGMAMAMDRVTVTASGMSGIMVSHQLLVEPATNVVCPVPLWPNVRGTVDILGGEFRPVPLRLVDRSWQLDLDQLFDAVDHKTRVIFVNSPGNPTGWMISSDQQREVLDFCRSRGLWLVADEVYARIVYGMKHAPSFLEHANPEDRLIVINSFSKPWAMTGWRLGWLITPDRFGKSLEMMNEFNFAGAATFTQIAGITALREGEEFIAAQIARYERARDLVYERLSKNPRIQIGWPEGAFYAFFSVEGMTNGLAFCKQLV
;
A
#
# COMPACT_ATOMS: atom_id res chain seq x y z
N VAL A 1 21.64 -2.10 15.09
CA VAL A 1 22.98 -2.71 15.34
C VAL A 1 23.02 -3.43 16.68
N GLU A 2 22.53 -2.82 17.77
CA GLU A 2 22.47 -3.45 19.09
C GLU A 2 21.82 -4.84 19.08
N ALA A 3 20.65 -4.99 18.44
CA ALA A 3 19.97 -6.28 18.29
C ALA A 3 20.87 -7.39 17.72
N MET A 4 21.70 -7.08 16.71
CA MET A 4 22.63 -8.05 16.15
C MET A 4 23.77 -8.37 17.14
N ARG A 5 24.29 -7.35 17.84
CA ARG A 5 25.33 -7.53 18.86
C ARG A 5 24.85 -8.35 20.06
N SER A 6 23.57 -8.25 20.41
CA SER A 6 22.94 -9.02 21.49
C SER A 6 22.43 -10.39 21.04
N GLY A 7 22.78 -10.86 19.84
CA GLY A 7 22.45 -12.21 19.36
C GLY A 7 20.99 -12.40 18.94
N ARG A 8 20.25 -11.33 18.64
CA ARG A 8 18.86 -11.40 18.14
C ARG A 8 18.84 -11.76 16.65
N THR A 9 19.34 -12.96 16.33
CA THR A 9 19.56 -13.46 14.97
C THR A 9 18.88 -14.81 14.67
N PHE A 10 18.11 -15.34 15.62
CA PHE A 10 17.40 -16.62 15.48
C PHE A 10 15.95 -16.41 15.03
N TYR A 11 15.31 -17.53 14.66
CA TYR A 11 13.89 -17.58 14.32
C TYR A 11 13.01 -16.99 15.43
N THR A 12 11.91 -16.40 15.01
CA THR A 12 10.86 -15.80 15.85
C THR A 12 9.52 -16.33 15.38
N PRO A 13 8.42 -16.11 16.14
CA PRO A 13 7.09 -16.44 15.64
C PRO A 13 6.87 -15.88 14.23
N ASN A 14 6.31 -16.68 13.32
CA ASN A 14 6.22 -16.32 11.90
C ASN A 14 5.33 -15.10 11.63
N ARG A 15 4.41 -14.80 12.56
CA ARG A 15 3.61 -13.57 12.53
C ARG A 15 4.37 -12.32 12.98
N GLY A 16 5.62 -12.47 13.40
CA GLY A 16 6.44 -11.44 14.01
C GLY A 16 6.46 -11.52 15.53
N ILE A 17 7.51 -10.94 16.12
CA ILE A 17 7.68 -10.87 17.57
C ILE A 17 6.48 -10.12 18.20
N PRO A 18 5.95 -10.59 19.34
CA PRO A 18 4.81 -9.96 20.01
C PRO A 18 4.98 -8.45 20.20
N GLU A 19 6.18 -8.01 20.57
CA GLU A 19 6.51 -6.61 20.85
C GLU A 19 6.38 -5.70 19.63
N LEU A 20 6.67 -6.23 18.43
CA LEU A 20 6.48 -5.47 17.19
C LEU A 20 5.00 -5.43 16.80
N ARG A 21 4.27 -6.54 16.94
CA ARG A 21 2.83 -6.56 16.65
C ARG A 21 2.06 -5.60 17.54
N ASP A 22 2.40 -5.56 18.83
CA ASP A 22 1.86 -4.60 19.80
C ASP A 22 2.23 -3.15 19.42
N ALA A 23 3.50 -2.88 19.10
CA ALA A 23 3.92 -1.54 18.67
C ALA A 23 3.21 -1.06 17.39
N ILE A 24 2.98 -1.97 16.41
CA ILE A 24 2.21 -1.66 15.19
C ILE A 24 0.77 -1.34 15.56
N ALA A 25 0.14 -2.15 16.41
CA ALA A 25 -1.24 -1.93 16.84
C ALA A 25 -1.41 -0.57 17.54
N ALA A 26 -0.55 -0.27 18.50
CA ALA A 26 -0.54 1.02 19.21
C ALA A 26 -0.26 2.21 18.26
N TYR A 27 0.64 2.04 17.30
CA TYR A 27 0.91 3.07 16.28
C TYR A 27 -0.32 3.32 15.40
N THR A 28 -0.98 2.26 14.92
CA THR A 28 -2.19 2.36 14.10
C THR A 28 -3.33 3.00 14.88
N GLU A 29 -3.54 2.63 16.14
CA GLU A 29 -4.53 3.22 17.02
C GLU A 29 -4.29 4.71 17.25
N SER A 30 -3.05 5.11 17.54
CA SER A 30 -2.66 6.51 17.69
C SER A 30 -2.81 7.32 16.39
N LEU A 31 -2.56 6.69 15.24
CA LEU A 31 -2.63 7.37 13.95
C LEU A 31 -4.08 7.66 13.53
N TYR A 32 -4.96 6.67 13.67
CA TYR A 32 -6.34 6.73 13.15
C TYR A 32 -7.41 6.93 14.24
N GLY A 33 -7.03 6.97 15.52
CA GLY A 33 -7.98 7.16 16.63
C GLY A 33 -8.97 6.00 16.81
N MET A 34 -8.55 4.77 16.52
CA MET A 34 -9.40 3.58 16.56
C MET A 34 -8.78 2.45 17.37
N ALA A 35 -9.59 1.61 18.00
CA ALA A 35 -9.10 0.43 18.70
C ALA A 35 -8.41 -0.55 17.74
N MET A 36 -7.17 -0.94 18.04
CA MET A 36 -6.43 -1.93 17.25
C MET A 36 -5.88 -3.06 18.11
N ALA A 37 -6.38 -4.28 17.89
CA ALA A 37 -5.88 -5.47 18.59
C ALA A 37 -4.64 -6.05 17.88
N MET A 38 -3.60 -6.40 18.63
CA MET A 38 -2.37 -7.00 18.09
C MET A 38 -2.60 -8.33 17.35
N ASP A 39 -3.71 -9.03 17.63
CA ASP A 39 -4.07 -10.28 16.95
C ASP A 39 -4.54 -10.07 15.52
N ARG A 40 -4.85 -8.84 15.13
CA ARG A 40 -5.13 -8.46 13.75
C ARG A 40 -3.86 -8.16 12.95
N VAL A 41 -2.72 -8.03 13.61
CA VAL A 41 -1.45 -7.67 12.99
C VAL A 41 -0.65 -8.92 12.62
N THR A 42 -0.12 -8.95 11.41
CA THR A 42 0.87 -9.94 10.97
C THR A 42 2.03 -9.22 10.31
N VAL A 43 3.25 -9.42 10.82
CA VAL A 43 4.48 -8.89 10.23
C VAL A 43 4.84 -9.66 8.96
N THR A 44 5.32 -8.96 7.94
CA THR A 44 5.76 -9.55 6.68
C THR A 44 7.19 -9.10 6.35
N ALA A 45 7.88 -9.87 5.50
CA ALA A 45 9.22 -9.52 5.03
C ALA A 45 9.24 -8.27 4.12
N SER A 46 8.10 -7.68 3.77
CA SER A 46 7.96 -6.35 3.13
C SER A 46 6.51 -6.12 2.74
N GLY A 47 6.18 -4.88 2.34
CA GLY A 47 4.91 -4.61 1.64
C GLY A 47 4.68 -5.53 0.42
N MET A 48 5.72 -5.91 -0.33
CA MET A 48 5.56 -6.85 -1.44
C MET A 48 5.21 -8.25 -1.01
N SER A 49 5.87 -8.75 0.03
CA SER A 49 5.53 -10.04 0.62
C SER A 49 4.10 -10.01 1.16
N GLY A 50 3.68 -8.86 1.70
CA GLY A 50 2.30 -8.60 2.07
C GLY A 50 1.32 -8.69 0.91
N ILE A 51 1.61 -8.06 -0.24
CA ILE A 51 0.78 -8.16 -1.45
C ILE A 51 0.70 -9.62 -1.92
N MET A 52 1.84 -10.30 -2.02
CA MET A 52 1.88 -11.70 -2.46
C MET A 52 1.07 -12.62 -1.54
N VAL A 53 1.28 -12.54 -0.23
CA VAL A 53 0.55 -13.37 0.75
C VAL A 53 -0.95 -13.06 0.73
N SER A 54 -1.32 -11.78 0.59
CA SER A 54 -2.72 -11.38 0.47
C SER A 54 -3.36 -11.97 -0.79
N HIS A 55 -2.68 -11.94 -1.93
CA HIS A 55 -3.19 -12.57 -3.15
C HIS A 55 -3.20 -14.10 -3.07
N GLN A 56 -2.18 -14.75 -2.50
CA GLN A 56 -2.20 -16.20 -2.30
C GLN A 56 -3.36 -16.67 -1.40
N LEU A 57 -3.79 -15.83 -0.44
CA LEU A 57 -4.94 -16.11 0.42
C LEU A 57 -6.28 -15.98 -0.32
N LEU A 58 -6.35 -15.15 -1.36
CA LEU A 58 -7.62 -14.67 -1.92
C LEU A 58 -7.85 -15.05 -3.37
N VAL A 59 -6.79 -15.17 -4.18
CA VAL A 59 -6.84 -15.36 -5.63
C VAL A 59 -6.70 -16.84 -5.94
N GLU A 60 -7.68 -17.34 -6.68
CA GLU A 60 -7.72 -18.70 -7.23
C GLU A 60 -7.71 -18.62 -8.77
N PRO A 61 -7.31 -19.69 -9.48
CA PRO A 61 -7.45 -19.76 -10.93
C PRO A 61 -8.87 -19.41 -11.38
N ALA A 62 -8.97 -18.61 -12.43
CA ALA A 62 -10.25 -18.12 -13.00
C ALA A 62 -11.06 -17.13 -12.13
N THR A 63 -10.50 -16.63 -11.02
CA THR A 63 -11.02 -15.42 -10.34
C THR A 63 -10.36 -14.16 -10.91
N ASN A 64 -10.98 -12.99 -10.71
CA ASN A 64 -10.38 -11.71 -11.10
C ASN A 64 -10.19 -10.74 -9.92
N VAL A 65 -9.21 -9.87 -10.11
CA VAL A 65 -8.86 -8.77 -9.18
C VAL A 65 -9.04 -7.45 -9.93
N VAL A 66 -9.96 -6.62 -9.44
CA VAL A 66 -10.26 -5.30 -10.02
C VAL A 66 -9.36 -4.24 -9.38
N CYS A 67 -8.65 -3.46 -10.19
CA CYS A 67 -7.66 -2.50 -9.71
C CYS A 67 -7.75 -1.14 -10.43
N PRO A 68 -7.79 0.00 -9.71
CA PRO A 68 -7.48 1.30 -10.29
C PRO A 68 -6.06 1.32 -10.90
N VAL A 69 -5.90 1.90 -12.09
CA VAL A 69 -4.60 2.05 -12.79
C VAL A 69 -4.42 3.47 -13.32
N PRO A 70 -3.19 3.99 -13.52
CA PRO A 70 -1.88 3.33 -13.45
C PRO A 70 -1.51 2.82 -12.06
N LEU A 71 -0.92 1.63 -12.00
CA LEU A 71 -0.57 0.93 -10.75
C LEU A 71 0.83 0.34 -10.87
N TRP A 72 1.49 0.18 -9.72
CA TRP A 72 2.76 -0.53 -9.65
C TRP A 72 2.66 -1.96 -10.24
N PRO A 73 3.46 -2.31 -11.27
CA PRO A 73 3.22 -3.50 -12.09
C PRO A 73 3.31 -4.83 -11.35
N ASN A 74 3.98 -4.88 -10.21
CA ASN A 74 4.11 -6.11 -9.44
C ASN A 74 2.76 -6.61 -8.91
N VAL A 75 1.78 -5.71 -8.68
CA VAL A 75 0.42 -6.13 -8.28
C VAL A 75 -0.17 -7.04 -9.35
N ARG A 76 -0.15 -6.60 -10.62
CA ARG A 76 -0.56 -7.43 -11.75
C ARG A 76 0.24 -8.72 -11.81
N GLY A 77 1.57 -8.64 -11.70
CA GLY A 77 2.43 -9.81 -11.74
C GLY A 77 2.05 -10.86 -10.69
N THR A 78 1.70 -10.45 -9.48
CA THR A 78 1.25 -11.40 -8.44
C THR A 78 -0.10 -12.05 -8.73
N VAL A 79 -1.03 -11.35 -9.39
CA VAL A 79 -2.31 -11.92 -9.82
C VAL A 79 -2.07 -12.94 -10.95
N ASP A 80 -1.27 -12.55 -11.94
CA ASP A 80 -0.98 -13.36 -13.12
C ASP A 80 -0.30 -14.70 -12.75
N ILE A 81 0.69 -14.69 -11.85
CA ILE A 81 1.38 -15.94 -11.45
C ILE A 81 0.50 -16.91 -10.65
N LEU A 82 -0.58 -16.42 -10.04
CA LEU A 82 -1.56 -17.23 -9.31
C LEU A 82 -2.69 -17.74 -10.23
N GLY A 83 -2.63 -17.43 -11.53
CA GLY A 83 -3.65 -17.81 -12.50
C GLY A 83 -4.95 -16.99 -12.42
N GLY A 84 -4.91 -15.85 -11.72
CA GLY A 84 -6.01 -14.89 -11.69
C GLY A 84 -6.01 -13.97 -12.91
N GLU A 85 -7.13 -13.30 -13.13
CA GLU A 85 -7.27 -12.24 -14.15
C GLU A 85 -7.12 -10.86 -13.50
N PHE A 86 -6.12 -10.09 -13.93
CA PHE A 86 -5.99 -8.69 -13.55
C PHE A 86 -6.95 -7.81 -14.38
N ARG A 87 -7.90 -7.14 -13.73
CA ARG A 87 -8.90 -6.28 -14.38
C ARG A 87 -8.67 -4.79 -14.06
N PRO A 88 -8.08 -4.03 -14.98
CA PRO A 88 -7.77 -2.61 -14.76
C PRO A 88 -9.02 -1.73 -14.87
N VAL A 89 -9.10 -0.71 -14.01
CA VAL A 89 -10.04 0.41 -14.09
C VAL A 89 -9.24 1.71 -14.17
N PRO A 90 -9.32 2.47 -15.28
CA PRO A 90 -8.45 3.63 -15.47
C PRO A 90 -8.86 4.80 -14.56
N LEU A 91 -7.89 5.34 -13.83
CA LEU A 91 -7.96 6.68 -13.28
C LEU A 91 -7.99 7.68 -14.45
N ARG A 92 -8.83 8.69 -14.34
CA ARG A 92 -8.94 9.77 -15.32
C ARG A 92 -8.18 10.99 -14.85
N LEU A 93 -7.40 11.59 -15.74
CA LEU A 93 -6.79 12.89 -15.49
C LEU A 93 -7.78 13.99 -15.91
N VAL A 94 -8.41 14.64 -14.95
CA VAL A 94 -9.39 15.72 -15.14
C VAL A 94 -8.87 16.97 -14.44
N ASP A 95 -8.75 18.07 -15.17
CA ASP A 95 -8.25 19.36 -14.65
C ASP A 95 -6.95 19.24 -13.84
N ARG A 96 -6.00 18.42 -14.34
CA ARG A 96 -4.72 18.09 -13.70
C ARG A 96 -4.86 17.37 -12.36
N SER A 97 -5.98 16.71 -12.09
CA SER A 97 -6.15 15.81 -10.94
C SER A 97 -6.50 14.40 -11.40
N TRP A 98 -5.93 13.39 -10.77
CA TRP A 98 -6.29 12.00 -11.01
C TRP A 98 -7.58 11.68 -10.25
N GLN A 99 -8.56 11.08 -10.93
CA GLN A 99 -9.87 10.79 -10.37
C GLN A 99 -10.27 9.36 -10.66
N LEU A 100 -10.82 8.68 -9.66
CA LEU A 100 -11.46 7.38 -9.80
C LEU A 100 -12.95 7.56 -10.03
N ASP A 101 -13.46 6.94 -11.10
CA ASP A 101 -14.88 6.79 -11.35
C ASP A 101 -15.38 5.53 -10.63
N LEU A 102 -16.22 5.71 -9.59
CA LEU A 102 -16.72 4.58 -8.80
C LEU A 102 -17.73 3.73 -9.58
N ASP A 103 -18.54 4.33 -10.46
CA ASP A 103 -19.47 3.58 -11.29
C ASP A 103 -18.67 2.65 -12.23
N GLN A 104 -17.60 3.17 -12.84
CA GLN A 104 -16.70 2.33 -13.65
C GLN A 104 -16.01 1.23 -12.83
N LEU A 105 -15.63 1.52 -11.59
CA LEU A 105 -15.06 0.51 -10.69
C LEU A 105 -16.06 -0.60 -10.39
N PHE A 106 -17.30 -0.24 -10.07
CA PHE A 106 -18.35 -1.19 -9.71
C PHE A 106 -18.87 -1.98 -10.92
N ASP A 107 -18.94 -1.36 -12.10
CA ASP A 107 -19.29 -2.02 -13.36
C ASP A 107 -18.23 -3.03 -13.83
N ALA A 108 -16.97 -2.83 -13.42
CA ALA A 108 -15.89 -3.79 -13.70
C ALA A 108 -16.01 -5.07 -12.86
N VAL A 109 -16.86 -5.10 -11.83
CA VAL A 109 -17.07 -6.28 -10.97
C VAL A 109 -18.06 -7.24 -11.63
N ASP A 110 -17.70 -8.52 -11.69
CA ASP A 110 -18.57 -9.61 -12.13
C ASP A 110 -18.61 -10.78 -11.13
N HIS A 111 -19.26 -11.88 -11.53
CA HIS A 111 -19.40 -13.10 -10.72
C HIS A 111 -18.07 -13.82 -10.42
N LYS A 112 -16.98 -13.51 -11.14
CA LYS A 112 -15.63 -14.05 -10.89
C LYS A 112 -14.78 -13.10 -10.05
N THR A 113 -15.23 -11.87 -9.83
CA THR A 113 -14.49 -10.91 -9.03
C THR A 113 -14.40 -11.38 -7.59
N ARG A 114 -13.16 -11.41 -7.10
CA ARG A 114 -12.87 -11.85 -5.74
C ARG A 114 -12.33 -10.71 -4.88
N VAL A 115 -11.54 -9.83 -5.49
CA VAL A 115 -10.84 -8.75 -4.80
C VAL A 115 -11.00 -7.45 -5.58
N ILE A 116 -11.29 -6.36 -4.86
CA ILE A 116 -10.94 -5.01 -5.30
C ILE A 116 -9.62 -4.66 -4.62
N PHE A 117 -8.59 -4.30 -5.39
CA PHE A 117 -7.30 -3.88 -4.86
C PHE A 117 -7.10 -2.39 -5.10
N VAL A 118 -6.83 -1.63 -4.04
CA VAL A 118 -6.62 -0.17 -4.11
C VAL A 118 -5.25 0.16 -3.54
N ASN A 119 -4.41 0.88 -4.30
CA ASN A 119 -3.19 1.48 -3.78
C ASN A 119 -3.37 2.98 -3.63
N SER A 120 -3.36 3.47 -2.39
CA SER A 120 -3.57 4.89 -2.08
C SER A 120 -2.84 5.29 -0.79
N PRO A 121 -2.01 6.35 -0.80
CA PRO A 121 -1.55 7.09 -1.99
C PRO A 121 -0.82 6.18 -3.01
N GLY A 122 -1.09 6.42 -4.29
CA GLY A 122 -0.78 5.48 -5.36
C GLY A 122 0.58 5.68 -6.03
N ASN A 123 1.30 4.60 -6.30
CA ASN A 123 2.41 4.55 -7.25
C ASN A 123 1.88 4.10 -8.63
N PRO A 124 2.05 4.88 -9.71
CA PRO A 124 2.99 6.00 -9.87
C PRO A 124 2.37 7.40 -9.81
N THR A 125 1.06 7.54 -9.67
CA THR A 125 0.36 8.81 -9.91
C THR A 125 0.46 9.82 -8.76
N GLY A 126 0.69 9.35 -7.53
CA GLY A 126 0.50 10.13 -6.31
C GLY A 126 -0.98 10.40 -5.98
N TRP A 127 -1.91 9.77 -6.72
CA TRP A 127 -3.35 9.86 -6.49
C TRP A 127 -3.72 9.31 -5.11
N MET A 128 -4.69 9.93 -4.46
CA MET A 128 -5.24 9.47 -3.20
C MET A 128 -6.76 9.29 -3.30
N ILE A 129 -7.27 8.12 -2.92
CA ILE A 129 -8.72 7.91 -2.76
C ILE A 129 -9.21 8.74 -1.57
N SER A 130 -10.37 9.39 -1.70
CA SER A 130 -10.96 10.16 -0.60
C SER A 130 -11.60 9.24 0.44
N SER A 131 -11.74 9.72 1.68
CA SER A 131 -12.42 8.98 2.76
C SER A 131 -13.87 8.61 2.39
N ASP A 132 -14.60 9.49 1.71
CA ASP A 132 -15.96 9.18 1.25
C ASP A 132 -15.97 8.04 0.23
N GLN A 133 -15.07 8.07 -0.76
CA GLN A 133 -14.95 6.99 -1.73
C GLN A 133 -14.47 5.68 -1.07
N GLN A 134 -13.62 5.74 -0.05
CA GLN A 134 -13.21 4.54 0.72
C GLN A 134 -14.42 3.86 1.36
N ARG A 135 -15.30 4.65 2.00
CA ARG A 135 -16.53 4.14 2.60
C ARG A 135 -17.45 3.51 1.55
N GLU A 136 -17.65 4.17 0.41
CA GLU A 136 -18.48 3.66 -0.68
C GLU A 136 -17.94 2.33 -1.26
N VAL A 137 -16.63 2.24 -1.50
CA VAL A 137 -16.00 1.00 -1.98
C VAL A 137 -16.10 -0.12 -0.96
N LEU A 138 -15.92 0.18 0.32
CA LEU A 138 -16.05 -0.80 1.39
C LEU A 138 -17.49 -1.30 1.53
N ASP A 139 -18.48 -0.42 1.47
CA ASP A 139 -19.91 -0.77 1.51
C ASP A 139 -20.32 -1.60 0.29
N PHE A 140 -19.81 -1.26 -0.89
CA PHE A 140 -19.98 -2.08 -2.08
C PHE A 140 -19.39 -3.49 -1.90
N CYS A 141 -18.17 -3.60 -1.38
CA CYS A 141 -17.53 -4.88 -1.08
C CYS A 141 -18.35 -5.71 -0.09
N ARG A 142 -18.89 -5.09 0.97
CA ARG A 142 -19.80 -5.75 1.93
C ARG A 142 -21.04 -6.31 1.24
N SER A 143 -21.71 -5.50 0.41
CA SER A 143 -22.95 -5.89 -0.29
C SER A 143 -22.77 -7.06 -1.27
N ARG A 144 -21.57 -7.21 -1.82
CA ARG A 144 -21.21 -8.24 -2.80
C ARG A 144 -20.43 -9.41 -2.20
N GLY A 145 -20.05 -9.33 -0.93
CA GLY A 145 -19.17 -10.30 -0.28
C GLY A 145 -17.76 -10.35 -0.90
N LEU A 146 -17.27 -9.24 -1.45
CA LEU A 146 -15.93 -9.15 -2.03
C LEU A 146 -14.89 -8.92 -0.93
N TRP A 147 -13.64 -9.23 -1.26
CA TRP A 147 -12.50 -8.75 -0.51
C TRP A 147 -12.03 -7.39 -1.00
N LEU A 148 -11.57 -6.57 -0.07
CA LEU A 148 -10.85 -5.34 -0.35
C LEU A 148 -9.42 -5.50 0.16
N VAL A 149 -8.45 -5.24 -0.72
CA VAL A 149 -7.03 -5.18 -0.35
C VAL A 149 -6.56 -3.74 -0.55
N ALA A 150 -6.17 -3.08 0.53
CA ALA A 150 -5.67 -1.72 0.50
C ALA A 150 -4.16 -1.69 0.70
N ASP A 151 -3.41 -1.30 -0.32
CA ASP A 151 -1.99 -0.99 -0.22
C ASP A 151 -1.79 0.48 0.19
N GLU A 152 -1.51 0.68 1.47
CA GLU A 152 -1.40 1.98 2.13
C GLU A 152 0.07 2.30 2.52
N VAL A 153 1.06 1.70 1.83
CA VAL A 153 2.49 1.89 2.15
C VAL A 153 2.98 3.34 2.06
N TYR A 154 2.21 4.23 1.43
CA TYR A 154 2.48 5.67 1.32
C TYR A 154 1.61 6.52 2.25
N ALA A 155 0.83 5.94 3.18
CA ALA A 155 -0.12 6.68 4.02
C ALA A 155 0.52 7.81 4.85
N ARG A 156 1.83 7.73 5.13
CA ARG A 156 2.58 8.79 5.83
C ARG A 156 3.36 9.73 4.91
N ILE A 157 3.22 9.58 3.60
CA ILE A 157 3.83 10.47 2.60
C ILE A 157 2.69 11.22 1.91
N VAL A 158 2.12 12.16 2.66
CA VAL A 158 1.07 13.07 2.22
C VAL A 158 1.46 14.49 2.58
N TYR A 159 0.87 15.46 1.90
CA TYR A 159 1.23 16.87 2.03
C TYR A 159 0.08 17.66 2.66
N GLY A 160 0.40 18.56 3.60
CA GLY A 160 -0.61 19.34 4.34
C GLY A 160 -1.48 18.51 5.31
N MET A 161 -1.18 17.21 5.49
CA MET A 161 -1.94 16.28 6.33
C MET A 161 -0.97 15.42 7.16
N LYS A 162 -1.44 14.88 8.30
CA LYS A 162 -0.64 13.98 9.15
C LYS A 162 -0.50 12.57 8.53
N HIS A 163 -1.57 12.09 7.91
CA HIS A 163 -1.66 10.81 7.21
C HIS A 163 -2.76 10.85 6.16
N ALA A 164 -2.70 9.96 5.17
CA ALA A 164 -3.78 9.69 4.24
C ALA A 164 -4.97 9.03 4.95
N PRO A 165 -6.20 9.16 4.43
CA PRO A 165 -7.32 8.34 4.84
C PRO A 165 -7.02 6.84 4.69
N SER A 166 -7.42 6.04 5.66
CA SER A 166 -7.30 4.58 5.64
C SER A 166 -8.67 3.93 5.57
N PHE A 167 -8.78 2.82 4.85
CA PHE A 167 -9.99 2.00 4.87
C PHE A 167 -10.33 1.47 6.27
N LEU A 168 -9.34 1.40 7.18
CA LEU A 168 -9.56 1.01 8.58
C LEU A 168 -10.51 1.96 9.32
N GLU A 169 -10.56 3.24 8.95
CA GLU A 169 -11.42 4.27 9.57
C GLU A 169 -12.92 4.01 9.32
N HIS A 170 -13.25 3.18 8.33
CA HIS A 170 -14.62 2.82 7.95
C HIS A 170 -14.96 1.36 8.20
N ALA A 171 -13.97 0.56 8.61
CA ALA A 171 -14.08 -0.90 8.71
C ALA A 171 -14.36 -1.38 10.13
N ASN A 172 -15.20 -2.39 10.22
CA ASN A 172 -15.32 -3.25 11.39
C ASN A 172 -14.21 -4.32 11.37
N PRO A 173 -13.80 -4.84 12.54
CA PRO A 173 -12.74 -5.86 12.61
C PRO A 173 -12.96 -7.11 11.74
N GLU A 174 -14.21 -7.49 11.53
CA GLU A 174 -14.60 -8.71 10.80
C GLU A 174 -14.74 -8.55 9.29
N ASP A 175 -14.73 -7.31 8.79
CA ASP A 175 -14.87 -7.01 7.37
C ASP A 175 -13.81 -7.73 6.53
N ARG A 176 -14.15 -8.06 5.28
CA ARG A 176 -13.24 -8.67 4.32
C ARG A 176 -12.23 -7.65 3.78
N LEU A 177 -11.45 -7.06 4.69
CA LEU A 177 -10.44 -6.05 4.43
C LEU A 177 -9.06 -6.57 4.83
N ILE A 178 -8.09 -6.41 3.93
CA ILE A 178 -6.67 -6.55 4.25
C ILE A 178 -6.01 -5.20 3.97
N VAL A 179 -5.38 -4.61 4.98
CA VAL A 179 -4.57 -3.40 4.81
C VAL A 179 -3.09 -3.76 4.87
N ILE A 180 -2.34 -3.33 3.87
CA ILE A 180 -0.92 -3.59 3.68
C ILE A 180 -0.16 -2.31 3.95
N ASN A 181 0.90 -2.41 4.76
CA ASN A 181 1.81 -1.30 4.97
C ASN A 181 3.26 -1.79 5.10
N SER A 182 4.20 -0.85 5.14
CA SER A 182 5.63 -1.15 5.07
C SER A 182 6.48 -0.06 5.69
N PHE A 183 7.59 -0.47 6.30
CA PHE A 183 8.60 0.45 6.81
C PHE A 183 9.39 1.14 5.69
N SER A 184 9.27 0.63 4.46
CA SER A 184 10.12 1.00 3.34
C SER A 184 10.07 2.47 2.97
N LYS A 185 8.89 3.11 3.05
CA LYS A 185 8.66 4.45 2.51
C LYS A 185 8.75 5.53 3.59
N PRO A 186 7.99 5.46 4.70
CA PRO A 186 8.01 6.55 5.68
C PRO A 186 9.36 6.69 6.40
N TRP A 187 10.03 5.57 6.67
CA TRP A 187 11.29 5.54 7.42
C TRP A 187 12.53 5.29 6.55
N ALA A 188 12.39 5.36 5.21
CA ALA A 188 13.47 5.06 4.26
C ALA A 188 14.14 3.68 4.45
N MET A 189 13.38 2.68 4.95
CA MET A 189 13.89 1.34 5.25
C MET A 189 13.69 0.34 4.10
N THR A 190 13.84 0.75 2.84
CA THR A 190 13.55 -0.10 1.65
C THR A 190 14.31 -1.43 1.66
N GLY A 191 15.61 -1.38 1.98
CA GLY A 191 16.51 -2.54 2.04
C GLY A 191 16.36 -3.39 3.31
N TRP A 192 15.60 -2.94 4.30
CA TRP A 192 15.43 -3.65 5.59
C TRP A 192 14.38 -4.75 5.55
N ARG A 193 13.53 -4.75 4.51
CA ARG A 193 12.59 -5.82 4.23
C ARG A 193 11.67 -6.08 5.44
N LEU A 194 10.84 -5.09 5.75
CA LEU A 194 9.88 -5.16 6.84
C LEU A 194 8.57 -4.47 6.45
N GLY A 195 7.45 -5.14 6.67
CA GLY A 195 6.11 -4.59 6.54
C GLY A 195 5.13 -5.33 7.41
N TRP A 196 3.84 -5.04 7.24
CA TRP A 196 2.79 -5.71 8.00
C TRP A 196 1.46 -5.71 7.25
N LEU A 197 0.60 -6.62 7.69
CA LEU A 197 -0.80 -6.74 7.31
C LEU A 197 -1.67 -6.46 8.54
N ILE A 198 -2.80 -5.80 8.31
CA ILE A 198 -3.93 -5.75 9.24
C ILE A 198 -5.09 -6.50 8.60
N THR A 199 -5.58 -7.53 9.27
CA THR A 199 -6.63 -8.45 8.79
C THR A 199 -7.66 -8.73 9.88
N PRO A 200 -8.80 -9.40 9.58
CA PRO A 200 -9.60 -10.03 10.61
C PRO A 200 -8.78 -11.04 11.42
N ASP A 201 -9.04 -11.16 12.71
CA ASP A 201 -8.24 -11.95 13.65
C ASP A 201 -8.19 -13.45 13.28
N ARG A 202 -9.28 -13.97 12.70
CA ARG A 202 -9.46 -15.36 12.26
C ARG A 202 -8.43 -15.81 11.22
N PHE A 203 -7.74 -14.89 10.56
CA PHE A 203 -6.68 -15.21 9.60
C PHE A 203 -5.30 -15.39 10.21
N GLY A 204 -5.12 -15.11 11.51
CA GLY A 204 -3.82 -15.16 12.17
C GLY A 204 -3.05 -16.47 11.92
N LYS A 205 -3.72 -17.62 12.11
CA LYS A 205 -3.10 -18.94 11.88
C LYS A 205 -2.78 -19.21 10.41
N SER A 206 -3.68 -18.85 9.50
CA SER A 206 -3.43 -19.00 8.06
C SER A 206 -2.23 -18.17 7.63
N LEU A 207 -2.17 -16.91 8.06
CA LEU A 207 -1.05 -16.01 7.75
C LEU A 207 0.27 -16.46 8.39
N GLU A 208 0.23 -17.07 9.57
CA GLU A 208 1.40 -17.70 10.18
C GLU A 208 2.00 -18.79 9.28
N MET A 209 1.15 -19.69 8.75
CA MET A 209 1.57 -20.73 7.81
C MET A 209 2.02 -20.12 6.47
N MET A 210 1.33 -19.11 5.96
CA MET A 210 1.73 -18.43 4.72
C MET A 210 3.11 -17.79 4.85
N ASN A 211 3.40 -17.16 5.99
CA ASN A 211 4.72 -16.60 6.27
C ASN A 211 5.79 -17.69 6.36
N GLU A 212 5.51 -18.82 7.03
CA GLU A 212 6.43 -19.97 7.09
C GLU A 212 6.87 -20.39 5.69
N PHE A 213 5.91 -20.65 4.81
CA PHE A 213 6.19 -21.22 3.48
C PHE A 213 6.78 -20.21 2.49
N ASN A 214 6.56 -18.90 2.69
CA ASN A 214 7.09 -17.88 1.78
C ASN A 214 8.46 -17.34 2.24
N PHE A 215 8.69 -17.16 3.54
CA PHE A 215 9.90 -16.49 4.04
C PHE A 215 10.30 -16.80 5.49
N ALA A 216 9.67 -17.75 6.19
CA ALA A 216 10.01 -18.16 7.57
C ALA A 216 10.05 -17.03 8.62
N GLY A 217 9.32 -15.93 8.35
CA GLY A 217 9.31 -14.73 9.19
C GLY A 217 10.31 -13.63 8.79
N ALA A 218 10.02 -12.39 9.16
CA ALA A 218 10.93 -11.26 8.92
C ALA A 218 12.15 -11.32 9.85
N ALA A 219 13.30 -10.81 9.41
CA ALA A 219 14.53 -10.85 10.20
C ALA A 219 14.36 -10.17 11.57
N THR A 220 14.68 -10.88 12.66
CA THR A 220 14.43 -10.43 14.04
C THR A 220 15.04 -9.07 14.36
N PHE A 221 16.27 -8.80 13.90
CA PHE A 221 16.93 -7.52 14.12
C PHE A 221 16.28 -6.37 13.33
N THR A 222 15.63 -6.64 12.19
CA THR A 222 14.88 -5.61 11.45
C THR A 222 13.55 -5.35 12.14
N GLN A 223 12.90 -6.38 12.68
CA GLN A 223 11.70 -6.23 13.51
C GLN A 223 11.96 -5.33 14.73
N ILE A 224 13.07 -5.55 15.44
CA ILE A 224 13.48 -4.70 16.57
C ILE A 224 13.73 -3.25 16.12
N ALA A 225 14.39 -3.04 14.98
CA ALA A 225 14.55 -1.69 14.43
C ALA A 225 13.20 -1.05 14.05
N GLY A 226 12.23 -1.85 13.60
CA GLY A 226 10.86 -1.41 13.33
C GLY A 226 10.16 -0.87 14.58
N ILE A 227 10.38 -1.47 15.75
CA ILE A 227 9.83 -0.96 17.02
C ILE A 227 10.35 0.46 17.30
N THR A 228 11.67 0.68 17.16
CA THR A 228 12.27 2.01 17.30
C THR A 228 11.69 2.98 16.29
N ALA A 229 11.57 2.58 15.03
CA ALA A 229 10.99 3.42 13.97
C ALA A 229 9.56 3.87 14.29
N LEU A 230 8.70 2.98 14.80
CA LEU A 230 7.32 3.33 15.17
C LEU A 230 7.25 4.29 16.37
N ARG A 231 8.12 4.11 17.35
CA ARG A 231 8.09 4.87 18.62
C ARG A 231 8.78 6.24 18.52
N GLU A 232 9.84 6.33 17.71
CA GLU A 232 10.74 7.49 17.71
C GLU A 232 10.87 8.14 16.32
N GLY A 233 10.19 7.61 15.29
CA GLY A 233 10.40 8.02 13.91
C GLY A 233 9.60 9.23 13.42
N GLU A 234 8.74 9.84 14.25
CA GLU A 234 7.84 10.93 13.81
C GLU A 234 8.61 12.17 13.30
N GLU A 235 9.67 12.59 14.00
CA GLU A 235 10.51 13.71 13.55
C GLU A 235 11.19 13.42 12.20
N PHE A 236 11.64 12.18 12.02
CA PHE A 236 12.23 11.74 10.75
C PHE A 236 11.21 11.80 9.61
N ILE A 237 10.00 11.30 9.83
CA ILE A 237 8.91 11.33 8.84
C ILE A 237 8.61 12.79 8.46
N ALA A 238 8.43 13.68 9.44
CA ALA A 238 8.14 15.09 9.21
C ALA A 238 9.23 15.77 8.37
N ALA A 239 10.51 15.51 8.68
CA ALA A 239 11.63 16.03 7.90
C ALA A 239 11.64 15.49 6.46
N GLN A 240 11.29 14.22 6.25
CA GLN A 240 11.16 13.65 4.90
C GLN A 240 9.99 14.25 4.13
N ILE A 241 8.81 14.40 4.74
CA ILE A 241 7.64 15.02 4.10
C ILE A 241 7.98 16.44 3.64
N ALA A 242 8.58 17.26 4.49
CA ALA A 242 8.97 18.63 4.14
C ALA A 242 9.96 18.66 2.95
N ARG A 243 10.86 17.69 2.86
CA ARG A 243 11.78 17.56 1.71
C ARG A 243 11.04 17.12 0.45
N TYR A 244 10.15 16.14 0.55
CA TYR A 244 9.36 15.66 -0.58
C TYR A 244 8.41 16.73 -1.10
N GLU A 245 7.83 17.55 -0.22
CA GLU A 245 6.93 18.64 -0.59
C GLU A 245 7.65 19.68 -1.46
N ARG A 246 8.82 20.15 -1.03
CA ARG A 246 9.64 21.07 -1.84
C ARG A 246 10.05 20.46 -3.18
N ALA A 247 10.40 19.18 -3.21
CA ALA A 247 10.77 18.49 -4.43
C ALA A 247 9.58 18.31 -5.38
N ARG A 248 8.40 17.95 -4.84
CA ARG A 248 7.13 17.85 -5.56
C ARG A 248 6.80 19.17 -6.22
N ASP A 249 6.79 20.25 -5.44
CA ASP A 249 6.41 21.58 -5.92
C ASP A 249 7.34 22.04 -7.04
N LEU A 250 8.66 21.87 -6.87
CA LEU A 250 9.64 22.19 -7.90
C LEU A 250 9.41 21.38 -9.18
N VAL A 251 9.26 20.06 -9.08
CA VAL A 251 9.07 19.19 -10.26
C VAL A 251 7.75 19.55 -10.96
N TYR A 252 6.67 19.70 -10.22
CA TYR A 252 5.37 20.03 -10.78
C TYR A 252 5.37 21.42 -11.43
N GLU A 253 5.93 22.44 -10.77
CA GLU A 253 6.03 23.79 -11.32
C GLU A 253 6.80 23.79 -12.65
N ARG A 254 7.91 23.07 -12.73
CA ARG A 254 8.75 23.01 -13.94
C ARG A 254 8.06 22.25 -15.08
N LEU A 255 7.46 21.10 -14.79
CA LEU A 255 6.84 20.26 -15.80
C LEU A 255 5.51 20.85 -16.30
N SER A 256 4.67 21.36 -15.40
CA SER A 256 3.34 21.90 -15.75
C SER A 256 3.35 23.18 -16.58
N LYS A 257 4.49 23.86 -16.67
CA LYS A 257 4.73 25.03 -17.54
C LYS A 257 5.04 24.66 -18.99
N ASN A 258 5.40 23.40 -19.26
CA ASN A 258 5.67 22.93 -20.62
C ASN A 258 4.35 22.56 -21.31
N PRO A 259 3.96 23.20 -22.43
CA PRO A 259 2.68 22.95 -23.09
C PRO A 259 2.56 21.53 -23.66
N ARG A 260 3.69 20.84 -23.88
CA ARG A 260 3.71 19.44 -24.34
C ARG A 260 3.55 18.43 -23.22
N ILE A 261 3.52 18.85 -21.96
CA ILE A 261 3.46 17.94 -20.82
C ILE A 261 2.09 18.03 -20.15
N GLN A 262 1.43 16.88 -20.00
CA GLN A 262 0.25 16.76 -19.15
C GLN A 262 0.64 15.99 -17.90
N ILE A 263 0.52 16.65 -16.75
CA ILE A 263 0.89 16.11 -15.45
C ILE A 263 -0.29 16.30 -14.48
N GLY A 264 -0.57 15.26 -13.68
CA GLY A 264 -1.50 15.36 -12.57
C GLY A 264 -0.79 15.86 -11.31
N TRP A 265 -1.49 16.65 -10.49
CA TRP A 265 -1.05 17.06 -9.17
C TRP A 265 -0.95 15.83 -8.26
N PRO A 266 0.25 15.50 -7.74
CA PRO A 266 0.42 14.37 -6.85
C PRO A 266 0.07 14.76 -5.40
N GLU A 267 -1.04 14.23 -4.91
CA GLU A 267 -1.58 14.50 -3.56
C GLU A 267 -0.77 13.81 -2.46
N GLY A 268 -0.10 12.70 -2.80
CA GLY A 268 0.76 11.96 -1.90
C GLY A 268 1.85 11.17 -2.64
N ALA A 269 2.50 10.26 -1.90
CA ALA A 269 3.71 9.58 -2.32
C ALA A 269 4.81 10.58 -2.76
N PHE A 270 5.75 10.16 -3.60
CA PHE A 270 6.85 11.02 -4.07
C PHE A 270 7.08 10.86 -5.59
N TYR A 271 6.00 10.64 -6.33
CA TYR A 271 6.03 10.41 -7.77
C TYR A 271 5.43 11.58 -8.56
N ALA A 272 5.92 11.78 -9.78
CA ALA A 272 5.34 12.66 -10.77
C ALA A 272 5.05 11.82 -12.03
N PHE A 273 3.78 11.58 -12.32
CA PHE A 273 3.36 10.81 -13.48
C PHE A 273 2.75 11.72 -14.53
N PHE A 274 3.33 11.71 -15.73
CA PHE A 274 2.99 12.65 -16.79
C PHE A 274 3.10 11.99 -18.17
N SER A 275 2.38 12.55 -19.13
CA SER A 275 2.53 12.25 -20.55
C SER A 275 3.26 13.40 -21.25
N VAL A 276 3.90 13.08 -22.38
CA VAL A 276 4.56 14.05 -23.25
C VAL A 276 3.97 13.92 -24.64
N GLU A 277 3.46 15.02 -25.19
CA GLU A 277 2.84 15.07 -26.51
C GLU A 277 3.80 14.56 -27.59
N GLY A 278 3.30 13.63 -28.41
CA GLY A 278 4.05 12.96 -29.46
C GLY A 278 4.91 11.77 -28.98
N MET A 279 4.97 11.50 -27.68
CA MET A 279 5.68 10.33 -27.13
C MET A 279 4.69 9.22 -26.78
N THR A 280 4.62 8.20 -27.63
CA THR A 280 3.67 7.08 -27.49
C THR A 280 4.28 5.82 -26.86
N ASN A 281 5.61 5.76 -26.72
CA ASN A 281 6.32 4.66 -26.09
C ASN A 281 7.20 5.17 -24.95
N GLY A 282 6.70 5.04 -23.71
CA GLY A 282 7.39 5.52 -22.51
C GLY A 282 8.77 4.90 -22.32
N LEU A 283 8.94 3.60 -22.57
CA LEU A 283 10.24 2.94 -22.41
C LEU A 283 11.26 3.44 -23.43
N ALA A 284 10.88 3.54 -24.69
CA ALA A 284 11.77 4.04 -25.75
C ALA A 284 12.18 5.49 -25.48
N PHE A 285 11.22 6.34 -25.10
CA PHE A 285 11.49 7.73 -24.73
C PHE A 285 12.44 7.84 -23.53
N CYS A 286 12.17 7.11 -22.44
CA CYS A 286 13.04 7.13 -21.25
C CYS A 286 14.47 6.65 -21.56
N LYS A 287 14.65 5.66 -22.45
CA LYS A 287 15.98 5.21 -22.89
C LYS A 287 16.75 6.24 -23.70
N GLN A 288 16.08 7.19 -24.35
CA GLN A 288 16.72 8.28 -25.09
C GLN A 288 17.10 9.46 -24.21
N LEU A 289 16.44 9.62 -23.05
CA LEU A 289 16.65 10.74 -22.13
C LEU A 289 17.90 10.58 -21.26
N VAL A 290 18.30 9.32 -20.98
CA VAL A 290 19.43 8.94 -20.11
C VAL A 290 20.61 8.49 -20.95
#